data_AF-A0A8B8FG98-F1
#
_entry.id   AF-A0A8B8FG98-F1
#
_cell.length_a   1.000
_cell.length_b   1.000
_cell.length_c   1.000
_cell.angle_alpha   90.00
_cell.angle_beta   90.00
_cell.angle_gamma   90.00
#
_symmetry.space_group_name_H-M   'P 1'
#
loop_
_entity.id
_entity.type
_entity.pdbx_description
1 polymer ?
#
loop_
_entity_poly.entity_id
_entity_poly.type
_entity_poly.pdbx_seq_one_letter_code
_entity_poly.pdbx_strand_id
1 'polypeptide(L)'
;MAVCGETTPLSTSSRSHGRGNGNEQCVPNVVKSLASHGLPFRGTEERYGSSIANSGNFIMAMELVAEYDPFLSQHISKYGNPGKGNTSYVLPNGEPVERFIGFIDDAGHKVESLTEAIFSILKKYDLNVCFLRGQSYGNAKNMSGIYSDVQTRIKDVISLADFVPCSTHSLILVGMCAASCCEKANNFFSFTQNFYVYFSYNL
;
A
#
# COMPACT_ATOMS: atom_id res chain seq x y z
N MET A 1 7.57 1.71 11.93
CA MET A 1 7.42 3.18 11.86
C MET A 1 6.74 3.52 10.55
N ALA A 2 5.61 4.22 10.60
CA ALA A 2 4.87 4.64 9.42
C ALA A 2 5.08 6.14 9.21
N VAL A 3 5.75 6.50 8.12
CA VAL A 3 5.93 7.89 7.69
C VAL A 3 5.08 8.10 6.45
N CYS A 4 3.99 8.84 6.60
CA CYS A 4 3.13 9.22 5.47
C CYS A 4 3.54 10.63 5.06
N GLY A 5 4.34 10.76 4.00
CA GLY A 5 4.56 12.03 3.33
C GLY A 5 3.49 12.20 2.26
N GLU A 6 2.75 13.31 2.30
CA GLU A 6 1.91 13.71 1.18
C GLU A 6 2.80 14.12 0.01
N THR A 7 2.65 13.45 -1.13
CA THR A 7 3.25 13.88 -2.40
C THR A 7 2.14 14.24 -3.38
N THR A 8 2.29 15.41 -4.00
CA THR A 8 1.45 15.97 -5.06
C THR A 8 1.22 15.00 -6.22
N PRO A 9 0.10 15.14 -6.98
CA PRO A 9 -0.30 14.15 -7.98
C PRO A 9 0.71 14.08 -9.13
N LEU A 10 1.21 12.88 -9.39
CA LEU A 10 1.98 12.59 -10.61
C LEU A 10 1.08 12.71 -11.83
N SER A 11 1.45 13.58 -12.77
CA SER A 11 0.88 13.61 -14.11
C SER A 11 1.22 12.30 -14.82
N THR A 12 0.23 11.44 -15.01
CA THR A 12 0.38 10.21 -15.80
C THR A 12 0.39 10.57 -17.28
N SER A 13 1.56 10.50 -17.91
CA SER A 13 1.63 10.42 -19.36
C SER A 13 1.08 9.07 -19.80
N SER A 14 0.05 9.13 -20.63
CA SER A 14 -0.62 7.99 -21.25
C SER A 14 0.35 7.25 -22.18
N ARG A 15 0.98 6.18 -21.65
CA ARG A 15 1.58 5.13 -22.47
C ARG A 15 0.53 4.07 -22.74
N SER A 16 0.02 4.09 -23.97
CA SER A 16 -0.65 2.94 -24.58
C SER A 16 0.32 1.75 -24.59
N HIS A 17 -0.04 0.67 -23.90
CA HIS A 17 0.64 -0.62 -24.03
C HIS A 17 -0.38 -1.68 -24.39
N GLY A 18 0.09 -2.58 -25.27
CA GLY A 18 -0.72 -3.45 -26.11
C GLY A 18 -1.61 -4.42 -25.36
N ARG A 19 -2.58 -4.97 -26.11
CA ARG A 19 -3.42 -6.11 -25.72
C ARG A 19 -2.55 -7.27 -25.20
N GLY A 20 -2.39 -7.35 -23.89
CA GLY A 20 -1.78 -8.46 -23.16
C GLY A 20 -2.80 -9.57 -22.87
N ASN A 21 -2.30 -10.78 -22.63
CA ASN A 21 -3.05 -12.03 -22.48
C ASN A 21 -4.18 -11.92 -21.44
N GLY A 22 -5.26 -12.70 -21.63
CA GLY A 22 -6.54 -12.58 -20.90
C GLY A 22 -6.50 -12.62 -19.36
N ASN A 23 -5.36 -12.96 -18.75
CA ASN A 23 -5.17 -13.04 -17.30
C ASN A 23 -4.85 -11.68 -16.64
N GLU A 24 -4.31 -10.72 -17.39
CA GLU A 24 -3.92 -9.39 -16.83
C GLU A 24 -5.13 -8.56 -16.38
N GLN A 25 -6.33 -8.90 -16.86
CA GLN A 25 -7.57 -8.20 -16.54
C GLN A 25 -8.35 -8.83 -15.38
N CYS A 26 -7.93 -9.99 -14.86
CA CYS A 26 -8.69 -10.73 -13.84
C CYS A 26 -8.83 -9.94 -12.53
N VAL A 27 -7.74 -9.37 -12.01
CA VAL A 27 -7.77 -8.57 -10.77
C VAL A 27 -8.57 -7.27 -10.94
N PRO A 28 -8.37 -6.46 -12.01
CA PRO A 28 -9.23 -5.33 -12.34
C PRO A 28 -10.73 -5.69 -12.40
N ASN A 29 -11.07 -6.83 -13.01
CA ASN A 29 -12.46 -7.29 -13.14
C ASN A 29 -13.07 -7.70 -11.81
N VAL A 30 -12.32 -8.35 -10.92
CA VAL A 30 -12.76 -8.66 -9.55
C VAL A 30 -13.07 -7.38 -8.79
N VAL A 31 -12.16 -6.41 -8.80
CA VAL A 31 -12.35 -5.13 -8.12
C VAL A 31 -13.56 -4.38 -8.65
N LYS A 32 -13.70 -4.31 -9.99
CA LYS A 32 -14.84 -3.69 -10.64
C LYS A 32 -16.15 -4.36 -10.23
N SER A 33 -16.20 -5.69 -10.20
CA SER A 33 -17.39 -6.45 -9.83
C SER A 33 -17.80 -6.21 -8.38
N LEU A 34 -16.85 -6.25 -7.44
CA LEU A 34 -17.13 -5.97 -6.04
C LEU A 34 -17.62 -4.54 -5.83
N ALA A 35 -16.95 -3.56 -6.45
CA ALA A 35 -17.35 -2.15 -6.39
C ALA A 35 -18.74 -1.91 -6.99
N SER A 36 -19.03 -2.44 -8.18
CA SER A 36 -20.29 -2.19 -8.87
C SER A 36 -21.51 -2.78 -8.17
N HIS A 37 -21.30 -3.82 -7.35
CA HIS A 37 -22.36 -4.47 -6.57
C HIS A 37 -22.40 -4.01 -5.11
N GLY A 38 -21.58 -3.02 -4.72
CA GLY A 38 -21.53 -2.52 -3.34
C GLY A 38 -21.07 -3.57 -2.32
N LEU A 39 -20.33 -4.59 -2.77
CA LEU A 39 -19.86 -5.66 -1.90
C LEU A 39 -18.62 -5.19 -1.12
N PRO A 40 -18.56 -5.45 0.20
CA PRO A 40 -17.38 -5.11 0.98
C PRO A 40 -16.20 -5.93 0.47
N PHE A 41 -15.08 -5.25 0.21
CA PHE A 41 -13.86 -5.91 -0.26
C PHE A 41 -13.23 -6.80 0.82
N ARG A 42 -13.36 -6.36 2.06
CA ARG A 42 -12.78 -6.98 3.25
C ARG A 42 -13.82 -7.71 4.09
N GLY A 43 -13.36 -8.69 4.85
CA GLY A 43 -14.12 -9.47 5.83
C GLY A 43 -13.47 -9.38 7.21
N THR A 44 -13.98 -10.16 8.16
CA THR A 44 -13.32 -10.27 9.49
C THR A 44 -12.05 -11.10 9.40
N GLU A 45 -11.92 -11.94 8.37
CA GLU A 45 -10.76 -12.76 8.09
C GLU A 45 -10.17 -12.40 6.71
N GLU A 46 -8.85 -12.24 6.67
CA GLU A 46 -8.09 -11.76 5.51
C GLU A 46 -6.90 -12.68 5.18
N ARG A 47 -6.85 -13.87 5.79
CA ARG A 47 -5.85 -14.91 5.50
C ARG A 47 -6.31 -15.77 4.33
N TYR A 48 -5.40 -16.00 3.39
CA TYR A 48 -5.58 -16.99 2.33
C TYR A 48 -5.59 -18.41 2.92
N GLY A 49 -6.48 -19.25 2.41
CA GLY A 49 -6.75 -20.62 2.87
C GLY A 49 -7.66 -20.70 4.09
N SER A 50 -8.25 -19.58 4.53
CA SER A 50 -9.17 -19.60 5.68
C SER A 50 -10.54 -20.15 5.29
N SER A 51 -10.93 -21.24 5.94
CA SER A 51 -12.27 -21.85 5.83
C SER A 51 -13.30 -21.21 6.76
N ILE A 52 -12.95 -20.10 7.43
CA ILE A 52 -13.81 -19.40 8.39
C ILE A 52 -14.87 -18.59 7.63
N ALA A 53 -16.10 -18.57 8.15
CA ALA A 53 -17.16 -17.69 7.65
C ALA A 53 -16.75 -16.21 7.81
N ASN A 54 -17.00 -15.38 6.79
CA ASN A 54 -16.62 -13.96 6.70
C ASN A 54 -15.18 -13.67 6.23
N SER A 55 -14.59 -14.54 5.39
CA SER A 55 -13.43 -14.18 4.57
C SER A 55 -13.76 -13.01 3.65
N GLY A 56 -12.83 -12.07 3.45
CA GLY A 56 -13.03 -10.92 2.57
C GLY A 56 -13.36 -11.33 1.13
N ASN A 57 -14.35 -10.67 0.51
CA ASN A 57 -14.78 -11.00 -0.86
C ASN A 57 -13.64 -10.85 -1.87
N PHE A 58 -12.69 -9.94 -1.62
CA PHE A 58 -11.50 -9.80 -2.46
C PHE A 58 -10.56 -11.00 -2.33
N ILE A 59 -10.33 -11.51 -1.12
CA ILE A 59 -9.48 -12.69 -0.87
C ILE A 59 -10.09 -13.93 -1.55
N MET A 60 -11.38 -14.18 -1.35
CA MET A 60 -12.06 -15.32 -1.99
C MET A 60 -11.98 -15.25 -3.52
N ALA A 61 -12.16 -14.05 -4.09
CA ALA A 61 -12.05 -13.89 -5.53
C ALA A 61 -10.60 -14.06 -6.03
N MET A 62 -9.59 -13.64 -5.26
CA MET A 62 -8.18 -13.87 -5.60
C MET A 62 -7.78 -15.35 -5.49
N GLU A 63 -8.33 -16.09 -4.52
CA GLU A 63 -8.16 -17.54 -4.41
C GLU A 63 -8.74 -18.25 -5.64
N LEU A 64 -9.95 -17.88 -6.05
CA LEU A 64 -10.59 -18.43 -7.25
C LEU A 64 -9.79 -18.14 -8.52
N VAL A 65 -9.29 -16.91 -8.68
CA VAL A 65 -8.45 -16.57 -9.85
C VAL A 65 -7.14 -17.36 -9.83
N ALA A 66 -6.56 -17.60 -8.65
CA ALA A 66 -5.33 -18.36 -8.49
C ALA A 66 -5.46 -19.85 -8.83
N GLU A 67 -6.67 -20.41 -8.86
CA GLU A 67 -6.90 -21.76 -9.40
C GLU A 67 -6.56 -21.85 -10.89
N TYR A 68 -6.69 -20.74 -11.63
CA TYR A 68 -6.51 -20.67 -13.08
C TYR A 68 -5.29 -19.85 -13.51
N ASP A 69 -4.63 -19.17 -12.58
CA ASP A 69 -3.43 -18.35 -12.83
C ASP A 69 -2.23 -18.86 -12.00
N PRO A 70 -1.28 -19.59 -12.63
CA PRO A 70 -0.11 -20.12 -11.95
C PRO A 70 0.80 -19.04 -11.33
N PHE A 71 0.84 -17.85 -11.92
CA PHE A 71 1.63 -16.74 -11.39
C PHE A 71 0.99 -16.19 -10.10
N LEU A 72 -0.32 -15.97 -10.10
CA LEU A 72 -1.04 -15.52 -8.91
C LEU A 72 -1.00 -16.58 -7.80
N SER A 73 -1.12 -17.87 -8.17
CA SER A 73 -0.97 -18.99 -7.23
C SER A 73 0.39 -18.98 -6.53
N GLN A 74 1.48 -18.86 -7.29
CA GLN A 74 2.83 -18.76 -6.74
C GLN A 74 3.03 -17.48 -5.90
N HIS A 75 2.37 -16.38 -6.28
CA HIS A 75 2.43 -15.13 -5.52
C HIS A 75 1.72 -15.26 -4.17
N ILE A 76 0.51 -15.81 -4.12
CA ILE A 76 -0.25 -16.04 -2.90
C ILE A 76 0.48 -17.05 -1.99
N SER A 77 1.07 -18.12 -2.54
CA SER A 77 1.81 -19.09 -1.73
C SER A 77 3.02 -18.46 -1.04
N LYS A 78 3.65 -17.46 -1.68
CA LYS A 78 4.85 -16.79 -1.17
C LYS A 78 4.55 -15.57 -0.29
N TYR A 79 3.46 -14.86 -0.58
CA TYR A 79 3.16 -13.53 -0.01
C TYR A 79 1.70 -13.34 0.42
N GLY A 80 0.88 -14.39 0.46
CA GLY A 80 -0.55 -14.28 0.78
C GLY A 80 -0.80 -13.98 2.27
N ASN A 81 0.01 -14.54 3.15
CA ASN A 81 -0.15 -14.41 4.60
C ASN A 81 1.06 -13.74 5.31
N PRO A 82 1.58 -12.59 4.86
CA PRO A 82 2.64 -11.91 5.56
C PRO A 82 2.07 -11.46 6.91
N GLY A 83 2.86 -11.63 7.98
CA GLY A 83 2.48 -11.17 9.31
C GLY A 83 1.99 -9.73 9.27
N LYS A 84 0.89 -9.43 9.98
CA LYS A 84 0.39 -8.06 10.14
C LYS A 84 1.50 -7.20 10.77
N GLY A 85 1.90 -6.13 10.08
CA GLY A 85 2.90 -5.20 10.58
C GLY A 85 2.49 -3.76 10.32
N ASN A 86 1.79 -3.15 11.28
CA ASN A 86 1.81 -1.70 11.50
C ASN A 86 2.68 -1.43 12.74
N THR A 87 3.12 -0.19 12.92
CA THR A 87 4.14 0.21 13.91
C THR A 87 3.80 -0.26 15.33
N SER A 88 4.31 -1.44 15.67
CA SER A 88 4.08 -2.14 16.92
C SER A 88 5.40 -2.37 17.61
N TYR A 89 5.47 -2.14 18.91
CA TYR A 89 6.49 -2.77 19.75
C TYR A 89 5.83 -3.95 20.47
N VAL A 90 6.59 -5.01 20.66
CA VAL A 90 6.10 -6.24 21.30
C VAL A 90 6.47 -6.16 22.77
N LEU A 91 5.47 -6.25 23.64
CA LEU A 91 5.70 -6.35 25.09
C LEU A 91 6.41 -7.68 25.41
N PRO A 92 7.08 -7.82 26.56
CA PRO A 92 7.76 -9.06 26.94
C PRO A 92 6.85 -10.31 26.96
N ASN A 93 5.54 -10.12 27.09
CA ASN A 93 4.54 -11.18 27.05
C ASN A 93 4.12 -11.58 25.61
N GLY A 94 4.73 -10.98 24.57
CA GLY A 94 4.43 -11.26 23.17
C GLY A 94 3.29 -10.45 22.58
N GLU A 95 2.62 -9.59 23.37
CA GLU A 95 1.50 -8.79 22.89
C GLU A 95 2.00 -7.58 22.06
N PRO A 96 1.50 -7.41 20.82
CA PRO A 96 1.81 -6.24 20.02
C PRO A 96 1.05 -5.02 20.55
N VAL A 97 1.78 -3.90 20.73
CA VAL A 97 1.19 -2.62 21.13
C VAL A 97 1.52 -1.56 20.09
N GLU A 98 0.48 -0.87 19.63
CA GLU A 98 0.60 0.27 18.72
C GLU A 98 0.53 1.58 19.53
N ARG A 99 1.46 2.49 19.24
CA ARG A 99 1.46 3.83 19.85
C ARG A 99 1.86 4.88 18.83
N PHE A 100 1.04 5.93 18.73
CA PHE A 100 1.37 7.12 17.96
C PHE A 100 2.47 7.92 18.68
N ILE A 101 3.55 8.23 17.96
CA ILE A 101 4.74 8.92 18.51
C ILE A 101 4.60 10.45 18.40
N GLY A 102 3.99 10.93 17.32
CA GLY A 102 3.83 12.36 17.06
C GLY A 102 3.90 12.70 15.58
N PHE A 103 3.67 13.98 15.28
CA PHE A 103 3.95 14.57 13.98
C PHE A 103 5.36 15.14 13.96
N ILE A 104 5.97 15.15 12.78
CA ILE A 104 7.24 15.83 12.53
C ILE A 104 6.93 16.93 11.54
N ASP A 105 7.09 18.18 11.97
CA ASP A 105 6.90 19.33 11.10
C ASP A 105 8.04 19.40 10.07
N ASP A 106 7.68 19.56 8.80
CA ASP A 106 8.54 19.79 7.63
C ASP A 106 9.93 19.15 7.72
N ALA A 107 9.98 17.82 7.59
CA ALA A 107 11.23 17.08 7.46
C ALA A 107 11.90 17.24 6.07
N GLY A 108 11.37 18.11 5.20
CA GLY A 108 11.75 18.21 3.79
C GLY A 108 11.37 16.96 2.97
N HIS A 109 11.66 17.02 1.66
CA HIS A 109 11.37 15.92 0.72
C HIS A 109 12.60 15.09 0.33
N LYS A 110 13.77 15.48 0.82
CA LYS A 110 15.04 14.77 0.58
C LYS A 110 15.13 13.54 1.46
N VAL A 111 15.69 12.48 0.91
CA VAL A 111 15.81 11.19 1.60
C VAL A 111 16.66 11.33 2.87
N GLU A 112 17.69 12.16 2.85
CA GLU A 112 18.60 12.42 3.97
C GLU A 112 17.80 13.00 5.14
N SER A 113 17.07 14.07 4.85
CA SER A 113 16.28 14.81 5.82
C SER A 113 15.18 13.94 6.44
N LEU A 114 14.51 13.10 5.64
CA LEU A 114 13.50 12.16 6.13
C LEU A 114 14.11 11.07 7.02
N THR A 115 15.26 10.51 6.64
CA THR A 115 15.96 9.48 7.42
C THR A 115 16.47 10.05 8.75
N GLU A 116 17.04 11.25 8.73
CA GLU A 116 17.50 11.95 9.93
C GLU A 116 16.34 12.30 10.86
N ALA A 117 15.22 12.78 10.32
CA ALA A 117 14.01 13.04 11.09
C ALA A 117 13.50 11.78 11.80
N ILE A 118 13.54 10.64 11.10
CA ILE A 118 13.18 9.33 11.67
C ILE A 118 14.10 8.97 12.85
N PHE A 119 15.41 9.07 12.69
CA PHE A 119 16.32 8.74 13.79
C PHE A 119 16.26 9.75 14.94
N SER A 120 16.03 11.03 14.64
CA SER A 120 15.87 12.08 15.64
C SER A 120 14.65 11.82 16.54
N ILE A 121 13.50 11.43 15.95
CA ILE A 121 12.30 11.15 16.75
C ILE A 121 12.49 9.88 17.60
N LEU A 122 13.12 8.83 17.05
CA LEU A 122 13.40 7.61 17.81
C LEU A 122 14.32 7.92 19.00
N LYS A 123 15.38 8.69 18.78
CA LYS A 123 16.29 9.13 19.84
C LYS A 123 15.60 10.00 20.89
N LYS A 124 14.71 10.92 20.48
CA LYS A 124 13.94 11.80 21.39
C LYS A 124 13.11 11.00 22.39
N TYR A 125 12.56 9.86 21.98
CA TYR A 125 11.75 8.99 22.83
C TYR A 125 12.52 7.81 23.42
N ASP A 126 13.85 7.85 23.35
CA ASP A 126 14.74 6.79 23.84
C ASP A 126 14.41 5.40 23.24
N LEU A 127 13.92 5.40 22.00
CA LEU A 127 13.65 4.18 21.24
C LEU A 127 14.94 3.75 20.54
N ASN A 128 15.57 2.72 21.08
CA ASN A 128 16.80 2.19 20.52
C ASN A 128 16.55 1.60 19.12
N VAL A 129 17.21 2.19 18.13
CA VAL A 129 17.14 1.84 16.71
C VAL A 129 17.52 0.39 16.42
N CYS A 130 18.35 -0.24 17.26
CA CYS A 130 18.74 -1.65 17.12
C CYS A 130 17.56 -2.61 17.30
N PHE A 131 16.46 -2.17 17.92
CA PHE A 131 15.22 -2.93 18.03
C PHE A 131 14.25 -2.68 16.89
N LEU A 132 14.61 -1.86 15.89
CA LEU A 132 13.78 -1.68 14.71
C LEU A 132 13.74 -2.98 13.90
N ARG A 133 12.54 -3.57 13.79
CA ARG A 133 12.31 -4.81 13.02
C ARG A 133 11.55 -4.60 11.72
N GLY A 134 10.91 -3.44 11.56
CA GLY A 134 10.04 -3.20 10.42
C GLY A 134 9.82 -1.73 10.11
N GLN A 135 9.72 -1.44 8.83
CA GLN A 135 9.43 -0.12 8.26
C GLN A 135 8.34 -0.25 7.18
N SER A 136 7.39 0.69 7.17
CA SER A 136 6.29 0.68 6.19
C SER A 136 5.86 2.10 5.85
N TYR A 137 5.64 2.38 4.57
CA TYR A 137 5.17 3.66 4.06
C TYR A 137 4.73 3.51 2.59
N GLY A 138 4.26 4.60 1.98
CA GLY A 138 3.83 4.61 0.59
C GLY A 138 4.96 4.35 -0.41
N ASN A 139 4.61 4.05 -1.65
CA ASN A 139 5.58 3.70 -2.71
C ASN A 139 6.19 4.93 -3.41
N ALA A 140 6.21 6.08 -2.73
CA ALA A 140 6.87 7.26 -3.25
C ALA A 140 8.34 6.94 -3.46
N LYS A 141 8.93 7.41 -4.59
CA LYS A 141 10.28 7.05 -5.00
C LYS A 141 11.25 7.18 -3.82
N ASN A 142 11.38 8.40 -3.28
CA ASN A 142 12.24 8.77 -2.16
C ASN A 142 12.02 7.96 -0.85
N MET A 143 10.92 7.21 -0.72
CA MET A 143 10.63 6.38 0.44
C MET A 143 11.00 4.92 0.20
N SER A 144 10.55 4.33 -0.92
CA SER A 144 10.54 2.87 -1.15
C SER A 144 11.45 2.40 -2.29
N GLY A 145 12.27 3.27 -2.88
CA GLY A 145 13.23 2.86 -3.91
C GLY A 145 14.36 2.00 -3.33
N ILE A 146 15.05 1.28 -4.21
CA ILE A 146 16.09 0.30 -3.84
C ILE A 146 17.51 0.87 -3.86
N TYR A 147 17.72 2.08 -4.41
CA TYR A 147 19.05 2.59 -4.71
C TYR A 147 19.52 3.73 -3.79
N SER A 148 18.61 4.55 -3.26
CA SER A 148 19.02 5.72 -2.45
C SER A 148 17.88 6.29 -1.62
N ASP A 149 16.98 5.45 -1.14
CA ASP A 149 15.70 5.87 -0.58
C ASP A 149 15.65 5.53 0.92
N VAL A 150 14.61 6.01 1.63
CA VAL A 150 14.53 5.85 3.10
C VAL A 150 14.66 4.38 3.51
N GLN A 151 14.09 3.48 2.69
CA GLN A 151 14.13 2.05 2.89
C GLN A 151 15.55 1.51 2.97
N THR A 152 16.32 1.80 1.92
CA THR A 152 17.68 1.32 1.77
C THR A 152 18.54 1.85 2.90
N ARG A 153 18.42 3.14 3.23
CA ARG A 153 19.21 3.75 4.30
C ARG A 153 18.94 3.18 5.68
N ILE A 154 17.67 2.95 6.01
CA ILE A 154 17.31 2.30 7.29
C ILE A 154 17.85 0.86 7.30
N LYS A 155 17.78 0.15 6.17
CA LYS A 155 18.25 -1.24 6.07
C LYS A 155 19.79 -1.36 6.09
N ASP A 156 20.50 -0.34 5.62
CA ASP A 156 21.96 -0.25 5.71
C ASP A 156 22.43 -0.06 7.17
N VAL A 157 21.65 0.68 7.97
CA VAL A 157 21.93 0.86 9.41
C VAL A 157 21.46 -0.36 10.21
N ILE A 158 20.28 -0.89 9.90
CA ILE A 158 19.67 -2.03 10.58
C ILE A 158 19.21 -3.07 9.55
N SER A 159 20.03 -4.07 9.30
CA SER A 159 19.74 -5.15 8.33
C SER A 159 18.47 -5.95 8.64
N LEU A 160 18.04 -5.94 9.91
CA LEU A 160 16.85 -6.62 10.42
C LEU A 160 15.56 -5.78 10.31
N ALA A 161 15.62 -4.55 9.80
CA ALA A 161 14.46 -3.68 9.63
C ALA A 161 13.82 -3.89 8.25
N ASP A 162 12.96 -4.92 8.16
CA ASP A 162 12.34 -5.27 6.88
C ASP A 162 11.30 -4.26 6.42
N PHE A 163 11.30 -4.01 5.11
CA PHE A 163 10.35 -3.10 4.49
C PHE A 163 9.11 -3.83 4.02
N VAL A 164 7.96 -3.29 4.39
CA VAL A 164 6.65 -3.73 3.97
C VAL A 164 5.93 -2.54 3.31
N PRO A 165 5.58 -2.61 2.01
CA PRO A 165 4.87 -1.52 1.35
C PRO A 165 3.49 -1.32 1.97
N CYS A 166 3.03 -0.07 2.02
CA CYS A 166 1.74 0.27 2.62
C CYS A 166 0.58 -0.40 1.84
N SER A 167 -0.17 -1.27 2.53
CA SER A 167 -1.32 -1.97 1.92
C SER A 167 -2.38 -1.02 1.36
N THR A 168 -2.60 0.14 2.00
CA THR A 168 -3.56 1.15 1.53
C THR A 168 -3.13 1.74 0.18
N HIS A 169 -1.83 2.04 0.01
CA HIS A 169 -1.33 2.59 -1.24
C HIS A 169 -1.37 1.55 -2.37
N SER A 170 -1.02 0.30 -2.06
CA SER A 170 -1.17 -0.81 -3.00
C SER A 170 -2.63 -1.02 -3.42
N LEU A 171 -3.58 -0.92 -2.49
CA LEU A 171 -5.00 -1.07 -2.78
C LEU A 171 -5.54 0.08 -3.64
N ILE A 172 -5.11 1.32 -3.36
CA ILE A 172 -5.46 2.49 -4.19
C ILE A 172 -4.93 2.31 -5.61
N LEU A 173 -3.69 1.83 -5.80
CA LEU A 173 -3.12 1.57 -7.12
C LEU A 173 -3.94 0.54 -7.90
N VAL A 174 -4.32 -0.57 -7.27
CA VAL A 174 -5.18 -1.59 -7.89
C VAL A 174 -6.56 -1.02 -8.22
N GLY A 175 -7.14 -0.22 -7.32
CA GLY A 175 -8.42 0.46 -7.54
C GLY A 175 -8.37 1.43 -8.73
N MET A 176 -7.31 2.23 -8.84
CA MET A 176 -7.09 3.12 -9.99
C MET A 176 -6.93 2.34 -11.29
N CYS A 177 -6.20 1.22 -11.27
CA CYS A 177 -6.07 0.34 -12.42
C CYS A 177 -7.43 -0.27 -12.84
N ALA A 178 -8.22 -0.74 -11.87
CA ALA A 178 -9.54 -1.27 -12.12
C ALA A 178 -10.51 -0.21 -12.70
N ALA A 179 -10.44 1.02 -12.17
CA ALA A 179 -11.20 2.14 -12.69
C ALA A 179 -10.74 2.52 -14.11
N SER A 180 -9.43 2.52 -14.38
CA SER A 180 -8.87 2.88 -15.69
C SER A 180 -9.22 1.88 -16.79
N CYS A 181 -9.41 0.61 -16.44
CA CYS A 181 -9.93 -0.42 -17.33
C CYS A 181 -11.46 -0.33 -17.56
N CYS A 182 -12.17 0.56 -16.86
CA CYS A 182 -13.61 0.75 -16.97
C CYS A 182 -13.96 2.12 -17.56
N GLU A 183 -14.33 2.16 -18.83
CA GLU A 183 -14.70 3.40 -19.53
C GLU A 183 -15.79 4.22 -18.79
N LYS A 184 -16.82 3.55 -18.25
CA LYS A 184 -17.86 4.22 -17.45
C LYS A 184 -17.29 4.88 -16.19
N ALA A 185 -16.36 4.22 -15.50
CA ALA A 185 -15.72 4.76 -14.31
C ALA A 185 -14.78 5.92 -14.68
N ASN A 186 -13.98 5.78 -15.74
CA ASN A 186 -13.14 6.86 -16.26
C ASN A 186 -13.96 8.10 -16.62
N ASN A 187 -15.08 7.93 -17.33
CA ASN A 187 -15.95 9.03 -17.71
C ASN A 187 -16.56 9.72 -16.47
N PHE A 188 -17.01 8.93 -15.49
CA PHE A 188 -17.52 9.46 -14.23
C PHE A 188 -16.46 10.26 -13.46
N PHE A 189 -15.29 9.67 -13.19
CA PHE A 189 -14.22 10.34 -12.44
C PHE A 189 -13.66 11.55 -13.19
N SER A 190 -13.57 11.49 -14.53
CA SER A 190 -13.14 12.64 -15.35
C SER A 190 -14.14 13.78 -15.26
N PHE A 191 -15.44 13.50 -15.31
CA PHE A 191 -16.48 14.51 -15.12
C PHE A 191 -16.39 15.14 -13.72
N THR A 192 -16.29 14.32 -12.66
CA THR A 192 -16.14 14.81 -11.29
C THR A 192 -14.88 15.67 -11.12
N GLN A 193 -13.75 15.24 -11.69
CA GLN A 193 -12.50 16.01 -11.65
C GLN A 193 -12.64 17.35 -12.38
N ASN A 194 -13.26 17.37 -13.57
CA ASN A 194 -13.49 18.59 -14.32
C ASN A 194 -14.42 19.56 -13.58
N PHE A 195 -15.44 19.03 -12.92
CA PHE A 195 -16.34 19.82 -12.08
C PHE A 195 -15.58 20.43 -10.91
N TYR A 196 -14.80 19.63 -10.17
CA TYR A 196 -13.94 20.14 -9.08
C TYR A 196 -13.01 21.25 -9.57
N VAL A 197 -12.27 20.99 -10.65
CA VAL A 197 -11.33 21.97 -11.25
C VAL A 197 -12.05 23.27 -11.62
N TYR A 198 -13.23 23.17 -12.24
CA TYR A 198 -14.04 24.34 -12.57
C TYR A 198 -14.34 25.21 -11.35
N PHE A 199 -14.78 24.60 -10.24
CA PHE A 199 -15.06 25.36 -9.01
C PHE A 199 -13.80 25.86 -8.31
N SER A 200 -12.69 25.11 -8.34
CA SER A 200 -11.42 25.55 -7.74
C SER A 200 -10.79 26.76 -8.44
N TYR A 201 -11.10 26.99 -9.72
CA TYR A 201 -10.60 28.15 -10.47
C TYR A 201 -11.58 29.34 -10.51
N ASN A 202 -12.86 29.15 -10.15
CA ASN A 202 -13.90 30.17 -10.31
C ASN A 202 -14.58 30.58 -8.98
N LEU A 203 -14.12 30.06 -7.84
CA LEU A 203 -14.44 30.51 -6.48
C LEU A 203 -13.16 30.92 -5.77
#